data_AF-A0A3S3NZ15-F1
#
_entry.id   AF-A0A3S3NZ15-F1
#
_cell.length_a   1.000
_cell.length_b   1.000
_cell.length_c   1.000
_cell.angle_alpha   90.00
_cell.angle_beta   90.00
_cell.angle_gamma   90.00
#
_symmetry.space_group_name_H-M   'P 1'
#
loop_
_entity.id
_entity.type
_entity.pdbx_description
1 polymer ?
#
loop_
_entity_poly.entity_id
_entity_poly.type
_entity_poly.pdbx_seq_one_letter_code
_entity_poly.pdbx_strand_id
1 'polypeptide(L)' 'MYSYNGDTSTCERFVYGGCDGTENRFENFELCARRCYGNNKLSKLIIFN' A
#
# COMPACT_ATOMS: atom_id res chain seq x y z
N MET A 1 1.30 8.68 4.30
CA MET A 1 0.25 7.72 3.91
C MET A 1 0.82 6.77 2.87
N TYR A 2 0.13 5.67 2.57
CA TYR A 2 0.53 4.72 1.54
C TYR A 2 -0.52 4.62 0.44
N SER A 3 -0.08 4.49 -0.80
CA SER A 3 -0.93 4.23 -1.97
C SER A 3 -0.29 3.13 -2.81
N TYR A 4 -1.09 2.32 -3.48
CA TYR A 4 -0.59 1.34 -4.44
C TYR A 4 -0.25 2.04 -5.75
N ASN A 5 1.00 1.92 -6.18
CA ASN A 5 1.49 2.33 -7.48
C ASN A 5 1.36 1.15 -8.45
N GLY A 6 0.54 1.29 -9.48
CA GLY A 6 0.31 0.25 -10.49
C GLY A 6 1.53 -0.04 -11.36
N ASP A 7 2.36 0.97 -11.63
CA ASP A 7 3.51 0.87 -12.52
C ASP A 7 4.64 0.06 -11.87
N THR A 8 4.89 0.32 -10.58
CA THR A 8 5.90 -0.44 -9.80
C THR A 8 5.31 -1.69 -9.18
N SER A 9 3.97 -1.81 -9.17
CA SER A 9 3.22 -2.80 -8.40
C SER A 9 3.60 -2.81 -6.91
N THR A 10 3.84 -1.65 -6.31
CA THR A 10 4.22 -1.54 -4.90
C THR A 10 3.38 -0.52 -4.11
N CYS A 11 3.31 -0.73 -2.80
CA CYS A 11 2.76 0.23 -1.86
C CYS A 11 3.82 1.26 -1.48
N GLU A 12 3.64 2.49 -1.93
CA GLU A 12 4.61 3.56 -1.81
C GLU A 12 4.13 4.63 -0.82
N ARG A 13 5.08 5.27 -0.12
CA ARG A 13 4.76 6.42 0.73
C ARG A 13 4.43 7.63 -0.13
N PHE A 14 3.35 8.31 0.21
CA PHE A 14 3.00 9.61 -0.36
C PHE A 14 2.61 10.60 0.72
N VAL A 15 2.82 11.88 0.41
CA VAL A 15 2.37 13.02 1.22
C VAL A 15 0.99 13.43 0.73
N TYR A 16 0.02 13.44 1.65
CA TYR A 16 -1.34 13.89 1.37
C TYR A 16 -1.53 15.30 1.95
N GLY A 17 -1.83 16.26 1.08
CA GLY A 17 -1.96 17.68 1.44
C GLY A 17 -3.28 18.07 2.11
N GLY A 18 -4.29 17.19 2.11
CA GLY A 18 -5.64 17.49 2.61
C GLY A 18 -6.67 17.68 1.49
N CYS A 19 -7.95 17.43 1.85
CA CYS A 19 -9.19 17.32 1.03
C CYS A 19 -9.18 16.40 -0.21
N ASP A 20 -10.36 15.83 -0.52
CA ASP A 20 -10.66 14.95 -1.66
C ASP A 20 -9.75 13.72 -1.82
N GLY A 21 -9.59 12.94 -0.75
CA GLY A 21 -8.83 11.70 -0.79
C GLY A 21 -9.50 10.60 -1.61
N THR A 22 -8.71 9.81 -2.33
CA THR A 22 -9.16 8.62 -3.07
C THR A 22 -9.18 7.36 -2.19
N GLU A 23 -9.84 6.29 -2.63
CA GLU A 23 -9.80 4.96 -1.99
C GLU A 23 -8.41 4.31 -1.97
N ASN A 24 -7.49 4.74 -2.85
CA ASN A 24 -6.11 4.26 -2.89
C ASN A 24 -5.22 4.95 -1.84
N ARG A 25 -5.66 4.94 -0.58
CA ARG A 25 -5.01 5.64 0.53
C ARG A 25 -5.11 4.83 1.81
N PHE A 26 -3.96 4.50 2.39
CA PHE A 26 -3.83 3.65 3.55
C PHE A 26 -2.98 4.31 4.64
N GLU A 27 -3.33 4.07 5.90
CA GLU A 27 -2.65 4.68 7.06
C GLU A 27 -1.21 4.17 7.21
N ASN A 28 -0.98 2.90 6.88
CA ASN A 28 0.32 2.27 6.92
C ASN A 28 0.52 1.30 5.75
N PHE A 29 1.77 0.84 5.60
CA PHE A 29 2.18 -0.04 4.53
C PHE A 29 1.45 -1.39 4.56
N GLU A 30 1.23 -1.95 5.75
CA GLU A 30 0.61 -3.25 5.93
C GLU A 30 -0.84 -3.24 5.43
N LEU A 31 -1.61 -2.19 5.72
CA LEU A 31 -2.98 -2.05 5.23
C LEU A 31 -3.03 -1.95 3.70
N CYS A 32 -2.09 -1.22 3.09
CA CYS A 32 -1.96 -1.18 1.63
C CYS A 32 -1.59 -2.56 1.07
N ALA A 33 -0.58 -3.21 1.64
CA ALA A 33 -0.10 -4.51 1.21
C ALA A 33 -1.19 -5.58 1.32
N ARG A 34 -1.94 -5.63 2.42
CA ARG A 34 -3.08 -6.55 2.59
C ARG A 34 -4.18 -6.33 1.55
N ARG A 35 -4.42 -5.08 1.14
CA ARG A 35 -5.47 -4.74 0.16
C ARG A 35 -5.07 -5.01 -1.28
N CYS A 36 -3.79 -4.80 -1.61
CA CYS A 36 -3.31 -4.74 -3.00
C CYS A 36 -2.35 -5.86 -3.37
N TYR A 37 -1.69 -6.51 -2.40
CA TYR A 37 -0.84 -7.66 -2.66
C TYR A 37 -1.67 -8.93 -2.44
N GLY A 38 -1.62 -9.85 -3.41
CA GLY A 38 -2.20 -11.18 -3.23
C GLY A 38 -1.49 -11.97 -2.12
N ASN A 39 -2.15 -13.03 -1.61
CA ASN A 39 -1.69 -13.83 -0.47
C ASN A 39 -0.22 -14.27 -0.56
N ASN A 40 0.26 -14.63 -1.77
CA ASN A 40 1.64 -15.05 -1.98
C ASN A 40 2.66 -13.91 -1.81
N LYS A 41 2.34 -12.72 -2.30
CA LYS A 41 3.21 -11.54 -2.18
C LYS A 41 3.15 -10.97 -0.76
N LEU A 42 1.99 -11.04 -0.12
CA LEU A 42 1.81 -10.65 1.29
C LEU A 42 2.59 -11.58 2.24
N SER A 43 2.49 -12.91 2.11
CA SER A 43 3.23 -13.84 2.96
C SER A 43 4.75 -13.67 2.84
N LYS A 44 5.24 -13.44 1.61
CA LYS A 44 6.64 -13.12 1.35
C LYS A 44 7.06 -11.75 1.93
N LEU A 45 6.13 -10.85 2.20
CA LEU A 45 6.46 -9.56 2.78
C LEU A 45 6.53 -9.63 4.30
N ILE A 46 5.59 -10.35 4.93
CA ILE A 46 5.49 -10.45 6.40
C ILE A 46 6.54 -11.40 6.97
N ILE A 47 6.91 -12.47 6.24
CA ILE A 47 7.93 -13.42 6.70
C ILE A 47 9.35 -12.84 6.61
N PHE A 48 9.55 -11.81 5.78
CA PHE A 48 10.84 -11.17 5.53
C PHE A 48 10.96 -9.75 6.13
N ASN A 49 9.98 -9.33 6.94
CA ASN A 49 10.01 -8.08 7.74
C ASN A 49 10.11 -8.42 9.22
#